data_AF-A0A5B1QJ50-F1
#
_entry.id   AF-A0A5B1QJ50-F1
#
_cell.length_a   1.000
_cell.length_b   1.000
_cell.length_c   1.000
_cell.angle_alpha   90.00
_cell.angle_beta   90.00
_cell.angle_gamma   90.00
#
_symmetry.space_group_name_H-M   'P 1'
#
loop_
_entity.id
_entity.type
_entity.pdbx_description
1 polymer ?
#
loop_
_entity_poly.entity_id
_entity_poly.type
_entity_poly.pdbx_seq_one_letter_code
_entity_poly.pdbx_strand_id
1 'polypeptide(L)'
;MAISIEIFPLSSTLDMYGGPDASSAYSLSGHVSISLSSPATLFERRRAVRLLLQSLVITFEGQSELVSPSTGYSAVRLCSISQELAPNEPLELSNEDGLEESDAPCTYNVLFNLRIPGWLPASDTFGDCKQSPPGTRYSLHAIANFVPSDPESSSGSWLAALCSPFYSKTRVVHAPLCEITLNRFGALPSMAASDLSTYPSVNYSVAAHPEDADPASRDPNAIPLDVLSKIQTVVSIPEHIAVEKDSFDFSLRFRAPEQAQLEGRLQITDFSVEVEQTEKYRASGSKYTSRYPLPKDRHQPPNEPLRNPHPIQALFDLGLMSSAFTPSAATSRTFSLLPPDLVAAYRLTGDGLTFASDSAVDPTSWYTMTTSVPFVSAGTPRAEDETEKAEGRSWAGAHNIRPTSQSPFFGVKHTLRVAVSCAYEPSAGAEPILEKLIFSLPLDFVRTRPAPVPVGQQHQRSESGASTTSSQYSVPELPAYSQLFHANGDRKVDESVPLPVYTPAGSSSSLTLEAEQAARDPKNASFDDADLADLDAATPVPSS
;
A
#
# COMPACT_ATOMS: atom_id res chain seq x y z
N MET A 1 -21.58 32.06 -10.45
CA MET A 1 -20.36 32.49 -11.18
C MET A 1 -20.54 32.08 -12.62
N ALA A 2 -20.03 32.86 -13.59
CA ALA A 2 -20.18 32.52 -15.01
C ALA A 2 -19.31 31.32 -15.46
N ILE A 3 -18.37 30.88 -14.62
CA ILE A 3 -17.40 29.82 -14.91
C ILE A 3 -17.31 28.90 -13.68
N SER A 4 -17.34 27.59 -13.90
CA SER A 4 -16.91 26.59 -12.93
C SER A 4 -15.93 25.61 -13.58
N ILE A 5 -15.03 25.04 -12.78
CA ILE A 5 -14.14 23.97 -13.23
C ILE A 5 -14.24 22.77 -12.29
N GLU A 6 -14.24 21.57 -12.85
CA GLU A 6 -14.39 20.30 -12.13
C GLU A 6 -13.43 19.25 -12.70
N ILE A 7 -12.92 18.36 -11.84
CA ILE A 7 -11.96 17.32 -12.21
C ILE A 7 -12.70 15.98 -12.26
N PHE A 8 -12.57 15.27 -13.37
CA PHE A 8 -13.17 13.95 -13.60
C PHE A 8 -12.05 12.94 -13.94
N PRO A 9 -11.43 12.30 -12.93
CA PRO A 9 -10.50 11.21 -13.19
C PRO A 9 -11.26 10.01 -13.77
N LEU A 10 -10.60 9.18 -14.59
CA LEU A 10 -11.17 7.93 -15.07
C LEU A 10 -11.46 6.94 -13.93
N SER A 11 -10.67 7.01 -12.86
CA SER A 11 -10.88 6.28 -11.62
C SER A 11 -10.52 7.17 -10.42
N SER A 12 -11.31 7.10 -9.35
CA SER A 12 -10.97 7.71 -8.06
C SER A 12 -9.94 6.89 -7.28
N THR A 13 -9.57 5.72 -7.77
CA THR A 13 -8.55 4.86 -7.19
C THR A 13 -7.38 4.66 -8.15
N LEU A 14 -6.18 4.54 -7.60
CA LEU A 14 -4.97 4.18 -8.32
C LEU A 14 -4.39 2.91 -7.70
N ASP A 15 -4.54 1.80 -8.42
CA ASP A 15 -4.15 0.48 -7.95
C ASP A 15 -2.71 0.16 -8.36
N MET A 16 -1.83 0.05 -7.38
CA MET A 16 -0.42 -0.30 -7.54
C MET A 16 -0.16 -1.76 -7.14
N TYR A 17 0.81 -2.39 -7.78
CA TYR A 17 1.13 -3.80 -7.58
C TYR A 17 2.57 -3.98 -7.10
N GLY A 18 2.74 -4.89 -6.15
CA GLY A 18 4.02 -5.19 -5.51
C GLY A 18 4.45 -4.16 -4.47
N GLY A 19 5.69 -4.30 -4.01
CA GLY A 19 6.31 -3.36 -3.07
C GLY A 19 6.60 -1.98 -3.70
N PRO A 20 6.89 -0.96 -2.88
CA PRO A 20 7.28 0.36 -3.36
C PRO A 20 8.56 0.30 -4.23
N ASP A 21 8.44 0.73 -5.49
CA ASP A 21 9.50 0.65 -6.49
C ASP A 21 9.70 2.00 -7.19
N ALA A 22 10.92 2.52 -7.12
CA ALA A 22 11.28 3.82 -7.71
C ALA A 22 11.40 3.78 -9.24
N SER A 23 11.53 2.59 -9.82
CA SER A 23 11.67 2.40 -11.26
C SER A 23 10.33 2.24 -12.01
N SER A 24 9.22 2.06 -11.27
CA SER A 24 7.89 1.93 -11.84
C SER A 24 7.10 3.24 -11.82
N ALA A 25 6.14 3.36 -12.73
CA ALA A 25 5.19 4.46 -12.79
C ALA A 25 3.82 3.99 -13.25
N TYR A 26 2.78 4.68 -12.79
CA TYR A 26 1.38 4.39 -13.04
C TYR A 26 0.72 5.60 -13.72
N SER A 27 -0.30 5.36 -14.55
CA SER A 27 -1.02 6.42 -15.25
C SER A 27 -2.28 6.80 -14.47
N LEU A 28 -2.43 8.09 -14.16
CA LEU A 28 -3.66 8.67 -13.65
C LEU A 28 -4.20 9.64 -14.68
N SER A 29 -5.27 9.25 -15.37
CA SER A 29 -5.84 10.01 -16.49
C SER A 29 -7.30 10.37 -16.25
N GLY A 30 -7.80 11.33 -17.01
CA GLY A 30 -9.15 11.90 -16.87
C GLY A 30 -9.32 13.16 -17.71
N HIS A 31 -10.27 14.00 -17.31
CA HIS A 31 -10.44 15.33 -17.88
C HIS A 31 -10.77 16.38 -16.82
N VAL A 32 -10.47 17.64 -17.15
CA VAL A 32 -10.98 18.81 -16.44
C VAL A 32 -12.11 19.41 -17.28
N SER A 33 -13.29 19.52 -16.68
CA SER A 33 -14.47 20.13 -17.28
C SER A 33 -14.51 21.61 -16.91
N ILE A 34 -14.62 22.49 -17.92
CA ILE A 34 -14.83 23.92 -17.77
C ILE A 34 -16.24 24.23 -18.23
N SER A 35 -17.10 24.67 -17.32
CA SER A 35 -18.50 24.97 -17.62
C SER A 35 -18.74 26.48 -17.60
N LEU A 36 -19.29 26.99 -18.69
CA LEU A 36 -19.68 28.39 -18.88
C LEU A 36 -21.19 28.52 -18.76
N SER A 37 -21.64 29.37 -17.84
CA SER A 37 -23.06 29.70 -17.67
C SER A 37 -23.29 31.19 -17.88
N SER A 38 -24.26 31.53 -18.74
CA SER A 38 -24.71 32.91 -18.89
C SER A 38 -25.47 33.31 -17.62
N PRO A 39 -25.09 34.41 -16.94
CA PRO A 39 -25.85 34.89 -15.80
C PRO A 39 -27.27 35.26 -16.25
N ALA A 40 -28.28 34.63 -15.69
CA ALA A 40 -29.67 35.00 -15.94
C ALA A 40 -29.98 36.31 -15.21
N THR A 41 -30.23 37.39 -15.95
CA THR A 41 -30.77 38.64 -15.42
C THR A 41 -32.23 38.77 -15.86
N LEU A 42 -33.13 39.08 -14.92
CA LEU A 42 -34.60 39.07 -15.15
C LEU A 42 -35.09 40.06 -16.22
N PHE A 43 -34.24 40.96 -16.71
CA PHE A 43 -34.62 42.03 -17.63
C PHE A 43 -33.68 42.17 -18.85
N GLU A 44 -32.67 41.32 -19.00
CA GLU A 44 -31.70 41.43 -20.09
C GLU A 44 -31.66 40.17 -20.94
N ARG A 45 -31.57 40.34 -22.26
CA ARG A 45 -31.34 39.22 -23.18
C ARG A 45 -30.03 38.53 -22.77
N ARG A 46 -30.05 37.20 -22.67
CA ARG A 46 -28.85 36.41 -22.40
C ARG A 46 -27.78 36.80 -23.41
N ARG A 47 -26.62 37.25 -22.92
CA ARG A 47 -25.46 37.54 -23.74
C ARG A 47 -24.54 36.31 -23.75
N ALA A 48 -23.90 36.08 -24.89
CA ALA A 48 -22.83 35.12 -24.99
C ALA A 48 -21.68 35.55 -24.06
N VAL A 49 -21.14 34.60 -23.31
CA VAL A 49 -19.97 34.77 -22.45
C VAL A 49 -18.74 34.36 -23.25
N ARG A 50 -17.80 35.29 -23.45
CA ARG A 50 -16.52 35.05 -24.12
C ARG A 50 -15.38 35.23 -23.13
N LEU A 51 -14.53 34.22 -23.02
CA LEU A 51 -13.46 34.16 -22.04
C LEU A 51 -12.20 33.63 -22.70
N LEU A 52 -11.06 34.20 -22.36
CA LEU A 52 -9.76 33.75 -22.82
C LEU A 52 -9.10 32.95 -21.71
N LEU A 53 -8.99 31.63 -21.88
CA LEU A 53 -8.24 30.75 -20.99
C LEU A 53 -6.74 30.95 -21.20
N GLN A 54 -6.07 31.52 -20.21
CA GLN A 54 -4.63 31.80 -20.24
C GLN A 54 -3.78 30.60 -19.82
N SER A 55 -4.22 29.84 -18.83
CA SER A 55 -3.53 28.63 -18.39
C SER A 55 -4.49 27.74 -17.60
N LEU A 56 -4.29 26.44 -17.67
CA LEU A 56 -4.96 25.39 -16.93
C LEU A 56 -3.91 24.40 -16.48
N VAL A 57 -3.64 24.36 -15.18
CA VAL A 57 -2.67 23.46 -14.57
C VAL A 57 -3.39 22.47 -13.70
N ILE A 58 -3.14 21.18 -13.92
CA ILE A 58 -3.54 20.11 -13.01
C ILE A 58 -2.33 19.69 -12.18
N THR A 59 -2.54 19.50 -10.88
CA THR A 59 -1.51 19.07 -9.94
C THR A 59 -2.01 17.87 -9.15
N PHE A 60 -1.27 16.77 -9.20
CA PHE A 60 -1.39 15.66 -8.25
C PHE A 60 -0.44 15.90 -7.08
N GLU A 61 -0.99 16.02 -5.87
CA GLU A 61 -0.21 16.14 -4.64
C GLU A 61 -0.45 14.91 -3.76
N GLY A 62 0.64 14.35 -3.25
CA GLY A 62 0.63 13.32 -2.22
C GLY A 62 1.24 13.86 -0.94
N GLN A 63 0.61 13.59 0.20
CA GLN A 63 1.06 14.04 1.50
C GLN A 63 0.89 12.93 2.55
N SER A 64 1.72 12.99 3.59
CA SER A 64 1.59 12.14 4.77
C SER A 64 1.61 13.04 5.99
N GLU A 65 0.62 12.89 6.86
CA GLU A 65 0.45 13.70 8.06
C GLU A 65 0.23 12.79 9.26
N LEU A 66 0.87 13.10 10.38
CA LEU A 66 0.70 12.41 11.65
C LEU A 66 0.23 13.42 12.69
N VAL A 67 -0.87 13.10 13.36
CA VAL A 67 -1.31 13.78 14.58
C VAL A 67 -1.29 12.75 15.69
N SER A 68 -0.51 12.97 16.74
CA SER A 68 -0.60 12.12 17.94
C SER A 68 -0.34 12.91 19.22
N PRO A 69 -0.82 12.43 20.38
CA PRO A 69 -0.52 13.06 21.66
C PRO A 69 0.98 13.09 21.99
N SER A 70 1.75 12.09 21.54
CA SER A 70 3.18 11.94 21.88
C SER A 70 4.11 12.64 20.90
N THR A 71 3.73 12.75 19.62
CA THR A 71 4.55 13.36 18.56
C THR A 71 4.09 14.77 18.18
N GLY A 72 2.87 15.17 18.54
CA GLY A 72 2.25 16.39 18.02
C GLY A 72 1.83 16.24 16.55
N TYR A 73 1.88 17.34 15.79
CA TYR A 73 1.62 17.37 14.35
C TYR A 73 2.93 17.29 13.56
N SER A 74 2.98 16.43 12.56
CA SER A 74 4.08 16.32 11.61
C SER A 74 3.53 16.09 10.22
N ALA A 75 4.11 16.74 9.23
CA ALA A 75 3.62 16.70 7.85
C ALA A 75 4.79 16.61 6.87
N VAL A 76 4.62 15.84 5.80
CA VAL A 76 5.58 15.73 4.71
C VAL A 76 4.83 15.65 3.38
N ARG A 77 5.30 16.42 2.41
CA ARG A 77 4.88 16.29 1.00
C ARG A 77 5.62 15.09 0.42
N LEU A 78 4.88 14.08 -0.02
CA LEU A 78 5.42 12.89 -0.67
C LEU A 78 5.81 13.19 -2.12
N CYS A 79 4.93 13.84 -2.86
CA CYS A 79 5.17 14.26 -4.23
C CYS A 79 4.27 15.43 -4.63
N SER A 80 4.69 16.19 -5.64
CA SER A 80 3.86 17.19 -6.32
C SER A 80 4.18 17.14 -7.81
N ILE A 81 3.20 16.70 -8.60
CA ILE A 81 3.35 16.47 -10.04
C ILE A 81 2.36 17.37 -10.74
N SER A 82 2.85 18.35 -11.48
CA SER A 82 2.02 19.31 -12.20
C SER A 82 2.16 19.14 -13.70
N GLN A 83 1.03 19.24 -14.41
CA GLN A 83 0.95 19.24 -15.86
C GLN A 83 0.11 20.44 -16.31
N GLU A 84 0.64 21.24 -17.21
CA GLU A 84 -0.14 22.25 -17.92
C GLU A 84 -0.93 21.57 -19.04
N LEU A 85 -2.26 21.67 -18.99
CA LEU A 85 -3.18 20.98 -19.92
C LEU A 85 -3.57 21.84 -21.11
N ALA A 86 -3.67 23.14 -20.90
CA ALA A 86 -3.95 24.15 -21.90
C ALA A 86 -3.46 25.49 -21.34
N PRO A 87 -3.02 26.46 -22.15
CA PRO A 87 -2.29 26.32 -23.40
C PRO A 87 -0.98 27.14 -23.44
N ASN A 88 -0.17 26.87 -24.46
CA ASN A 88 0.98 27.69 -24.87
C ASN A 88 0.57 29.04 -25.49
N GLU A 89 -0.67 29.15 -26.00
CA GLU A 89 -1.30 30.38 -26.53
C GLU A 89 -2.74 30.49 -26.03
N PRO A 90 -3.23 31.67 -25.60
CA PRO A 90 -4.54 31.78 -24.96
C PRO A 90 -5.71 31.25 -25.80
N LEU A 91 -6.57 30.42 -25.20
CA LEU A 91 -7.71 29.76 -25.86
C LEU A 91 -9.01 30.50 -25.60
N GLU A 92 -9.72 30.91 -26.65
CA GLU A 92 -11.05 31.51 -26.50
C GLU A 92 -12.13 30.45 -26.26
N LEU A 93 -12.88 30.63 -25.19
CA LEU A 93 -14.05 29.83 -24.80
C LEU A 93 -15.29 30.72 -24.95
N SER A 94 -16.28 30.25 -25.71
CA SER A 94 -17.52 30.97 -26.00
C SER A 94 -18.72 30.03 -26.02
N ASN A 95 -19.87 30.49 -25.51
CA ASN A 95 -21.13 29.74 -25.61
C ASN A 95 -22.00 30.16 -26.82
N GLU A 96 -21.39 30.79 -27.83
CA GLU A 96 -22.07 31.36 -29.00
C GLU A 96 -22.55 30.29 -29.99
N ASP A 97 -21.81 29.18 -30.14
CA ASP A 97 -21.98 28.19 -31.21
C ASP A 97 -23.18 27.21 -31.04
N GLY A 98 -24.28 27.61 -30.38
CA GLY A 98 -25.57 26.92 -30.56
C GLY A 98 -26.41 26.58 -29.33
N LEU A 99 -26.23 27.28 -28.20
CA LEU A 99 -27.06 27.08 -26.99
C LEU A 99 -27.55 28.38 -26.35
N GLU A 100 -27.61 29.50 -27.08
CA GLU A 100 -28.10 30.77 -26.50
C GLU A 100 -29.51 30.64 -25.89
N GLU A 101 -30.34 29.75 -26.43
CA GLU A 101 -31.70 29.47 -25.94
C GLU A 101 -31.77 28.36 -24.88
N SER A 102 -30.68 27.61 -24.65
CA SER A 102 -30.66 26.54 -23.67
C SER A 102 -30.23 27.04 -22.30
N ASP A 103 -30.83 26.50 -21.24
CA ASP A 103 -30.40 26.72 -19.86
C ASP A 103 -29.15 25.90 -19.50
N ALA A 104 -28.72 24.99 -20.39
CA ALA A 104 -27.57 24.14 -20.15
C ALA A 104 -26.25 24.92 -20.27
N PRO A 105 -25.30 24.74 -19.33
CA PRO A 105 -23.98 25.35 -19.45
C PRO A 105 -23.22 24.78 -20.66
N CYS A 106 -22.41 25.62 -21.31
CA CYS A 106 -21.48 25.17 -22.34
C CYS A 106 -20.25 24.56 -21.65
N THR A 107 -19.90 23.33 -22.00
CA THR A 107 -18.85 22.57 -21.29
C THR A 107 -17.70 22.19 -22.22
N TYR A 108 -16.48 22.49 -21.79
CA TYR A 108 -15.23 22.11 -22.45
C TYR A 108 -14.49 21.09 -21.61
N ASN A 109 -14.09 19.97 -22.21
CA ASN A 109 -13.36 18.91 -21.52
C ASN A 109 -11.91 18.87 -21.99
N VAL A 110 -10.97 19.11 -21.07
CA VAL A 110 -9.53 19.07 -21.34
C VAL A 110 -8.93 17.80 -20.73
N LEU A 111 -8.39 16.91 -21.56
CA LEU A 111 -7.86 15.62 -21.13
C LEU A 111 -6.52 15.78 -20.40
N PHE A 112 -6.25 14.90 -19.43
CA PHE A 112 -4.95 14.80 -18.74
C PHE A 112 -4.49 13.36 -18.59
N ASN A 113 -3.18 13.17 -18.45
CA ASN A 113 -2.56 11.88 -18.12
C ASN A 113 -1.27 12.11 -17.33
N LEU A 114 -1.36 11.96 -16.01
CA LEU A 114 -0.25 12.14 -15.08
C LEU A 114 0.50 10.82 -14.88
N ARG A 115 1.84 10.89 -14.88
CA ARG A 115 2.73 9.76 -14.56
C ARG A 115 3.03 9.77 -13.06
N ILE A 116 2.38 8.88 -12.32
CA ILE A 116 2.48 8.77 -10.87
C ILE A 116 3.59 7.77 -10.50
N PRO A 117 4.57 8.13 -9.66
CA PRO A 117 5.65 7.22 -9.29
C PRO A 117 5.16 6.02 -8.50
N GLY A 118 5.67 4.83 -8.83
CA GLY A 118 5.25 3.56 -8.23
C GLY A 118 5.80 3.28 -6.83
N TRP A 119 6.63 4.17 -6.29
CA TRP A 119 7.15 4.06 -4.93
C TRP A 119 6.23 4.65 -3.87
N LEU A 120 5.18 5.41 -4.24
CA LEU A 120 4.31 6.08 -3.27
C LEU A 120 3.64 5.07 -2.31
N PRO A 121 3.52 5.38 -1.01
CA PRO A 121 2.85 4.50 -0.07
C PRO A 121 1.34 4.40 -0.37
N ALA A 122 0.67 3.37 0.12
CA ALA A 122 -0.78 3.28 0.01
C ALA A 122 -1.46 4.41 0.80
N SER A 123 -2.63 4.85 0.33
CA SER A 123 -3.53 5.69 1.11
C SER A 123 -3.89 4.96 2.40
N ASP A 124 -3.67 5.63 3.52
CA ASP A 124 -3.96 5.06 4.83
C ASP A 124 -4.28 6.15 5.85
N THR A 125 -5.13 5.81 6.81
CA THR A 125 -5.55 6.68 7.92
C THR A 125 -4.93 6.16 9.22
N PHE A 126 -4.12 7.01 9.86
CA PHE A 126 -3.40 6.67 11.08
C PHE A 126 -3.15 7.93 11.93
N GLY A 127 -3.22 7.79 13.25
CA GLY A 127 -3.12 8.90 14.20
C GLY A 127 -4.48 9.37 14.73
N ASP A 128 -4.48 10.52 15.41
CA ASP A 128 -5.66 11.07 16.06
C ASP A 128 -6.69 11.58 15.04
N CYS A 129 -7.73 10.78 14.83
CA CYS A 129 -8.80 11.03 13.87
C CYS A 129 -9.95 11.88 14.44
N LYS A 130 -9.86 12.43 15.66
CA LYS A 130 -10.99 13.13 16.32
C LYS A 130 -11.49 14.37 15.57
N GLN A 131 -10.62 15.12 14.91
CA GLN A 131 -10.98 16.35 14.20
C GLN A 131 -11.16 16.14 12.70
N SER A 132 -10.22 15.41 12.10
CA SER A 132 -10.17 15.04 10.69
C SER A 132 -9.26 13.80 10.61
N PRO A 133 -9.37 12.95 9.58
CA PRO A 133 -8.47 11.80 9.43
C PRO A 133 -7.07 12.26 8.97
N PRO A 134 -6.02 12.17 9.82
CA PRO A 134 -4.64 12.24 9.37
C PRO A 134 -4.23 10.97 8.60
N GLY A 135 -3.05 11.00 8.01
CA GLY A 135 -2.46 9.84 7.35
C GLY A 135 -1.87 10.17 5.98
N THR A 136 -1.78 9.16 5.13
CA THR A 136 -1.29 9.27 3.76
C THR A 136 -2.46 9.52 2.80
N ARG A 137 -2.44 10.65 2.10
CA ARG A 137 -3.55 11.11 1.24
C ARG A 137 -3.02 11.64 -0.10
N TYR A 138 -3.84 11.51 -1.14
CA TYR A 138 -3.56 12.04 -2.47
C TYR A 138 -4.76 12.80 -3.02
N SER A 139 -4.49 13.86 -3.76
CA SER A 139 -5.54 14.65 -4.40
C SER A 139 -5.09 15.28 -5.70
N LEU A 140 -6.04 15.46 -6.59
CA LEU A 140 -5.93 16.30 -7.78
C LEU A 140 -6.45 17.70 -7.46
N HIS A 141 -5.72 18.69 -7.95
CA HIS A 141 -6.06 20.09 -7.92
C HIS A 141 -6.00 20.63 -9.34
N ALA A 142 -6.93 21.49 -9.73
CA ALA A 142 -6.87 22.19 -10.99
C ALA A 142 -7.05 23.69 -10.76
N ILE A 143 -6.21 24.48 -11.43
CA ILE A 143 -6.23 25.93 -11.38
C ILE A 143 -6.30 26.44 -12.81
N ALA A 144 -7.30 27.26 -13.08
CA ALA A 144 -7.49 27.89 -14.38
C ALA A 144 -7.44 29.41 -14.25
N ASN A 145 -6.69 30.05 -15.15
CA ASN A 145 -6.54 31.49 -15.25
C ASN A 145 -7.30 31.98 -16.49
N PHE A 146 -8.22 32.93 -16.32
CA PHE A 146 -9.05 33.45 -17.40
C PHE A 146 -8.94 34.97 -17.50
N VAL A 147 -9.03 35.50 -18.72
CA VAL A 147 -9.24 36.93 -18.99
C VAL A 147 -10.58 37.09 -19.69
N PRO A 148 -11.48 37.97 -19.22
CA PRO A 148 -12.70 38.29 -19.95
C PRO A 148 -12.37 38.83 -21.35
N SER A 149 -12.92 38.19 -22.39
CA SER A 149 -12.84 38.68 -23.77
C SER A 149 -14.10 39.51 -24.00
N ASP A 150 -14.01 40.83 -23.83
CA ASP A 150 -15.17 41.73 -23.93
C ASP A 150 -15.00 42.62 -25.17
N PRO A 151 -15.49 42.21 -26.36
CA PRO A 151 -15.27 42.98 -27.58
C PRO A 151 -16.25 44.15 -27.75
N GLU A 152 -17.40 44.20 -27.07
CA GLU A 152 -18.51 45.10 -27.47
C GLU A 152 -19.20 45.90 -26.35
N SER A 153 -18.83 45.74 -25.08
CA SER A 153 -19.50 46.46 -23.96
C SER A 153 -19.08 47.93 -23.77
N SER A 154 -18.19 48.46 -24.60
CA SER A 154 -17.68 49.85 -24.50
C SER A 154 -18.60 50.93 -25.12
N SER A 155 -19.82 50.57 -25.52
CA SER A 155 -20.81 51.51 -26.10
C SER A 155 -21.50 52.43 -25.06
N GLY A 156 -21.42 52.12 -23.75
CA GLY A 156 -22.31 52.76 -22.76
C GLY A 156 -21.76 53.85 -21.84
N SER A 157 -20.45 53.96 -21.59
CA SER A 157 -19.96 54.94 -20.61
C SER A 157 -18.49 55.31 -20.83
N TRP A 158 -18.30 56.42 -21.54
CA TRP A 158 -17.00 57.07 -21.78
C TRP A 158 -16.19 57.37 -20.51
N LEU A 159 -16.83 57.42 -19.33
CA LEU A 159 -16.14 57.59 -18.05
C LEU A 159 -15.36 56.34 -17.60
N ALA A 160 -15.70 55.14 -18.10
CA ALA A 160 -14.96 53.91 -17.79
C ALA A 160 -13.62 53.80 -18.56
N ALA A 161 -13.48 54.54 -19.67
CA ALA A 161 -12.27 54.51 -20.50
C ALA A 161 -11.03 55.07 -19.79
N LEU A 162 -11.20 56.03 -18.86
CA LEU A 162 -10.11 56.65 -18.12
C LEU A 162 -9.51 55.75 -17.02
N CYS A 163 -10.17 54.63 -16.67
CA CYS A 163 -9.65 53.66 -15.71
C CYS A 163 -9.24 52.32 -16.35
N SER A 164 -9.42 52.16 -17.67
CA SER A 164 -9.26 50.89 -18.41
C SER A 164 -7.90 50.15 -18.33
N PRO A 165 -6.71 50.77 -18.22
CA PRO A 165 -5.45 50.01 -18.26
C PRO A 165 -5.17 49.18 -16.99
N PHE A 166 -6.02 49.26 -15.96
CA PHE A 166 -5.84 48.54 -14.70
C PHE A 166 -6.82 47.36 -14.48
N TYR A 167 -7.71 47.06 -15.45
CA TYR A 167 -8.86 46.14 -15.23
C TYR A 167 -8.84 44.79 -15.96
N SER A 168 -7.80 44.44 -16.73
CA SER A 168 -7.63 43.05 -17.20
C SER A 168 -7.13 42.14 -16.06
N LYS A 169 -7.89 42.09 -14.96
CA LYS A 169 -7.57 41.24 -13.82
C LYS A 169 -7.84 39.80 -14.24
N THR A 170 -6.75 39.06 -14.51
CA THR A 170 -6.80 37.60 -14.63
C THR A 170 -7.59 37.04 -13.46
N ARG A 171 -8.65 36.29 -13.77
CA ARG A 171 -9.48 35.59 -12.80
C ARG A 171 -8.91 34.20 -12.62
N VAL A 172 -8.60 33.85 -11.37
CA VAL A 172 -8.17 32.51 -11.00
C VAL A 172 -9.38 31.75 -10.50
N VAL A 173 -9.63 30.58 -11.08
CA VAL A 173 -10.68 29.66 -10.62
C VAL A 173 -10.01 28.36 -10.20
N HIS A 174 -10.43 27.83 -9.06
CA HIS A 174 -9.94 26.57 -8.51
C HIS A 174 -11.04 25.52 -8.63
N ALA A 175 -10.66 24.31 -9.04
CA ALA A 175 -11.56 23.17 -8.98
C ALA A 175 -11.75 22.72 -7.54
N PRO A 176 -12.92 22.16 -7.20
CA PRO A 176 -13.09 21.39 -5.99
C PRO A 176 -12.01 20.32 -5.85
N LEU A 177 -11.63 20.01 -4.61
CA LEU A 177 -10.68 18.95 -4.30
C LEU A 177 -11.20 17.62 -4.85
N CYS A 178 -10.37 16.91 -5.61
CA CYS A 178 -10.67 15.56 -6.08
C CYS A 178 -9.71 14.57 -5.42
N GLU A 179 -10.16 13.86 -4.39
CA GLU A 179 -9.35 12.86 -3.69
C GLU A 179 -9.07 11.65 -4.57
N ILE A 180 -7.87 11.08 -4.45
CA ILE A 180 -7.45 9.86 -5.11
C ILE A 180 -7.00 8.86 -4.05
N THR A 181 -7.58 7.66 -4.08
CA THR A 181 -7.18 6.57 -3.17
C THR A 181 -6.13 5.70 -3.84
N LEU A 182 -4.93 5.65 -3.28
CA LEU A 182 -3.87 4.78 -3.77
C LEU A 182 -3.95 3.44 -3.03
N ASN A 183 -4.26 2.37 -3.75
CA ASN A 183 -4.21 1.01 -3.20
C ASN A 183 -2.90 0.34 -3.59
N ARG A 184 -2.38 -0.50 -2.71
CA ARG A 184 -1.22 -1.34 -3.00
C ARG A 184 -1.56 -2.80 -2.76
N PHE A 185 -1.49 -3.59 -3.82
CA PHE A 185 -1.74 -5.02 -3.81
C PHE A 185 -0.42 -5.80 -3.84
N GLY A 186 -0.40 -6.97 -3.20
CA GLY A 186 0.72 -7.90 -3.33
C GLY A 186 0.92 -8.32 -4.79
N ALA A 187 2.17 -8.57 -5.19
CA ALA A 187 2.45 -9.09 -6.52
C ALA A 187 1.90 -10.52 -6.60
N LEU A 188 0.98 -10.80 -7.52
CA LEU A 188 0.51 -12.17 -7.74
C LEU A 188 1.66 -13.01 -8.34
N PRO A 189 1.89 -14.22 -7.84
CA PRO A 189 2.82 -15.13 -8.49
C PRO A 189 2.32 -15.49 -9.88
N SER A 190 3.24 -15.77 -10.81
CA SER A 190 2.90 -16.12 -12.20
C SER A 190 2.08 -17.41 -12.31
N MET A 191 2.19 -18.29 -11.32
CA MET A 191 1.40 -19.50 -11.18
C MET A 191 0.85 -19.57 -9.76
N ALA A 192 -0.41 -19.99 -9.62
CA ALA A 192 -0.97 -20.31 -8.32
C ALA A 192 -0.14 -21.42 -7.67
N ALA A 193 0.25 -21.22 -6.41
CA ALA A 193 1.09 -22.19 -5.69
C ALA A 193 0.32 -23.48 -5.37
N SER A 194 -0.96 -23.37 -5.01
CA SER A 194 -1.86 -24.49 -4.79
C SER A 194 -3.33 -24.05 -4.88
N ASP A 195 -4.25 -25.01 -4.86
CA ASP A 195 -5.70 -24.74 -4.81
C ASP A 195 -6.12 -24.00 -3.52
N LEU A 196 -5.31 -24.08 -2.46
CA LEU A 196 -5.61 -23.52 -1.14
C LEU A 196 -4.89 -22.19 -0.88
N SER A 197 -3.71 -21.99 -1.48
CA SER A 197 -2.91 -20.79 -1.30
C SER A 197 -2.59 -20.09 -2.62
N THR A 198 -2.94 -18.81 -2.67
CA THR A 198 -2.59 -17.90 -3.76
C THR A 198 -1.08 -17.67 -3.84
N TYR A 199 -0.40 -17.71 -2.70
CA TYR A 199 1.03 -17.40 -2.57
C TYR A 199 1.84 -18.65 -2.21
N PRO A 200 3.09 -18.77 -2.71
CA PRO A 200 3.96 -19.89 -2.33
C PRO A 200 4.33 -19.83 -0.85
N SER A 201 4.74 -20.96 -0.29
CA SER A 201 5.22 -21.02 1.09
C SER A 201 6.72 -20.75 1.18
N VAL A 202 7.13 -19.96 2.17
CA VAL A 202 8.52 -19.70 2.55
C VAL A 202 8.89 -20.60 3.73
N ASN A 203 10.08 -21.20 3.68
CA ASN A 203 10.62 -22.02 4.77
C ASN A 203 11.68 -21.26 5.57
N TYR A 204 11.50 -21.21 6.88
CA TYR A 204 12.44 -20.66 7.85
C TYR A 204 13.09 -21.80 8.61
N SER A 205 14.42 -21.86 8.61
CA SER A 205 15.17 -22.77 9.48
C SER A 205 15.49 -22.05 10.77
N VAL A 206 15.07 -22.64 11.88
CA VAL A 206 15.31 -22.13 13.22
C VAL A 206 16.22 -23.11 13.95
N ALA A 207 17.36 -22.60 14.38
CA ALA A 207 18.28 -23.31 15.27
C ALA A 207 18.08 -22.78 16.68
N ALA A 208 17.98 -23.68 17.66
CA ALA A 208 17.97 -23.28 19.05
C ALA A 208 19.38 -22.82 19.44
N HIS A 209 19.57 -21.51 19.51
CA HIS A 209 20.75 -20.92 20.13
C HIS A 209 20.35 -20.46 21.54
N PRO A 210 21.08 -20.85 22.58
CA PRO A 210 20.92 -20.20 23.88
C PRO A 210 21.38 -18.76 23.74
N GLU A 211 20.44 -17.81 23.67
CA GLU A 211 20.77 -16.38 23.77
C GLU A 211 21.60 -16.15 25.04
N ASP A 212 22.83 -15.65 24.89
CA ASP A 212 23.70 -14.90 25.84
C ASP A 212 23.72 -15.27 27.33
N ALA A 213 23.10 -16.37 27.72
CA ALA A 213 23.11 -16.87 29.07
C ALA A 213 24.50 -17.42 29.31
N ASP A 214 25.25 -16.73 30.16
CA ASP A 214 26.47 -17.26 30.76
C ASP A 214 26.15 -18.72 31.15
N PRO A 215 26.87 -19.73 30.64
CA PRO A 215 26.58 -21.12 30.93
C PRO A 215 26.56 -21.40 32.44
N ALA A 216 27.22 -20.55 33.26
CA ALA A 216 27.17 -20.62 34.72
C ALA A 216 25.84 -20.14 35.34
N SER A 217 25.05 -19.35 34.63
CA SER A 217 23.76 -18.78 35.08
C SER A 217 22.55 -19.65 34.74
N ARG A 218 22.74 -20.70 33.94
CA ARG A 218 21.64 -21.54 33.47
C ARG A 218 21.11 -22.42 34.60
N ASP A 219 19.79 -22.57 34.65
CA ASP A 219 19.13 -23.45 35.62
C ASP A 219 19.67 -24.89 35.45
N PRO A 220 20.21 -25.53 36.51
CA PRO A 220 20.64 -26.93 36.45
C PRO A 220 19.50 -27.89 36.09
N ASN A 221 18.23 -27.46 36.21
CA ASN A 221 17.05 -28.20 35.80
C ASN A 221 16.59 -27.88 34.36
N ALA A 222 17.40 -27.24 33.52
CA ALA A 222 17.08 -27.02 32.11
C ALA A 222 17.56 -28.17 31.20
N ILE A 223 16.97 -28.30 30.00
CA ILE A 223 17.39 -29.30 29.01
C ILE A 223 18.84 -28.98 28.57
N PRO A 224 19.79 -29.92 28.62
CA PRO A 224 21.18 -29.63 28.27
C PRO A 224 21.35 -29.01 26.87
N LEU A 225 22.28 -28.07 26.72
CA LEU A 225 22.46 -27.28 25.48
C LEU A 225 22.85 -28.14 24.28
N ASP A 226 23.62 -29.19 24.52
CA ASP A 226 24.00 -30.20 23.53
C ASP A 226 22.78 -30.97 23.01
N VAL A 227 21.71 -31.10 23.79
CA VAL A 227 20.44 -31.67 23.35
C VAL A 227 19.63 -30.65 22.54
N LEU A 228 19.49 -29.42 23.05
CA LEU A 228 18.71 -28.38 22.36
C LEU A 228 19.31 -27.98 21.02
N SER A 229 20.63 -27.84 20.93
CA SER A 229 21.34 -27.49 19.69
C SER A 229 21.18 -28.54 18.57
N LYS A 230 20.78 -29.78 18.92
CA LYS A 230 20.48 -30.84 17.94
C LYS A 230 19.06 -30.74 17.39
N ILE A 231 18.17 -29.97 18.02
CA ILE A 231 16.82 -29.76 17.53
C ILE A 231 16.89 -28.85 16.31
N GLN A 232 16.50 -29.40 15.16
CA GLN A 232 16.34 -28.62 13.95
C GLN A 232 14.86 -28.40 13.71
N THR A 233 14.49 -27.13 13.60
CA THR A 233 13.11 -26.72 13.36
C THR A 233 13.03 -26.05 12.01
N VAL A 234 12.05 -26.45 11.19
CA VAL A 234 11.72 -25.77 9.94
C VAL A 234 10.27 -25.36 9.98
N VAL A 235 10.01 -24.07 9.83
CA VAL A 235 8.66 -23.52 9.77
C VAL A 235 8.33 -23.10 8.35
N SER A 236 7.14 -23.46 7.87
CA SER A 236 6.61 -23.05 6.57
C SER A 236 5.36 -22.19 6.76
N ILE A 237 5.36 -21.01 6.14
CA ILE A 237 4.24 -20.06 6.10
C ILE A 237 4.13 -19.48 4.69
N PRO A 238 2.96 -18.96 4.26
CA PRO A 238 2.83 -18.24 2.99
C PRO A 238 3.78 -17.04 2.93
N GLU A 239 4.36 -16.80 1.75
CA GLU A 239 5.18 -15.62 1.47
C GLU A 239 4.40 -14.33 1.74
N HIS A 240 3.14 -14.31 1.30
CA HIS A 240 2.21 -13.22 1.56
C HIS A 240 0.89 -13.76 2.11
N ILE A 241 0.31 -13.03 3.06
CA ILE A 241 -0.98 -13.35 3.67
C ILE A 241 -1.98 -12.25 3.30
N ALA A 242 -3.09 -12.63 2.69
CA ALA A 242 -4.13 -11.68 2.32
C ALA A 242 -4.82 -11.11 3.58
N VAL A 243 -4.88 -9.79 3.72
CA VAL A 243 -5.62 -9.15 4.84
C VAL A 243 -7.12 -9.42 4.79
N GLU A 244 -7.64 -9.82 3.63
CA GLU A 244 -9.04 -10.17 3.43
C GLU A 244 -9.39 -11.60 3.89
N LYS A 245 -8.39 -12.45 4.16
CA LYS A 245 -8.60 -13.80 4.72
C LYS A 245 -8.81 -13.73 6.24
N ASP A 246 -9.21 -14.85 6.83
CA ASP A 246 -9.38 -15.04 8.28
C ASP A 246 -8.36 -16.02 8.87
N SER A 247 -7.53 -16.62 8.03
CA SER A 247 -6.59 -17.66 8.41
C SER A 247 -5.50 -17.88 7.34
N PHE A 248 -4.38 -18.49 7.74
CA PHE A 248 -3.32 -18.91 6.84
C PHE A 248 -2.74 -20.27 7.24
N ASP A 249 -2.19 -20.99 6.26
CA ASP A 249 -1.60 -22.31 6.50
C ASP A 249 -0.25 -22.20 7.21
N PHE A 250 -0.01 -23.06 8.19
CA PHE A 250 1.23 -23.12 8.96
C PHE A 250 1.70 -24.56 9.05
N SER A 251 2.98 -24.77 8.76
CA SER A 251 3.64 -26.06 8.94
C SER A 251 4.86 -25.92 9.83
N LEU A 252 4.98 -26.80 10.81
CA LEU A 252 6.08 -26.86 11.75
C LEU A 252 6.70 -28.25 11.66
N ARG A 253 7.98 -28.30 11.31
CA ARG A 253 8.73 -29.53 11.11
C ARG A 253 9.88 -29.60 12.10
N PHE A 254 10.03 -30.74 12.74
CA PHE A 254 11.13 -30.99 13.68
C PHE A 254 11.90 -32.25 13.30
N ARG A 255 13.20 -32.21 13.57
CA ARG A 255 14.03 -33.43 13.62
C ARG A 255 15.16 -33.27 14.63
N ALA A 256 15.63 -34.40 15.14
CA ALA A 256 16.83 -34.52 15.96
C ALA A 256 17.73 -35.57 15.29
N PRO A 257 18.63 -35.18 14.36
CA PRO A 257 19.30 -36.09 13.44
C PRO A 257 20.33 -37.03 14.10
N GLU A 258 20.75 -36.73 15.34
CA GLU A 258 21.82 -37.45 16.03
C GLU A 258 21.30 -38.16 17.28
N GLN A 259 20.36 -39.08 17.05
CA GLN A 259 19.61 -39.78 18.10
C GLN A 259 20.44 -40.88 18.82
N ALA A 260 21.54 -41.35 18.23
CA ALA A 260 22.34 -42.46 18.74
C ALA A 260 23.21 -42.14 19.98
N GLN A 261 23.26 -40.87 20.42
CA GLN A 261 24.06 -40.44 21.58
C GLN A 261 23.26 -39.70 22.66
N LEU A 262 21.95 -39.51 22.47
CA LEU A 262 21.11 -38.90 23.50
C LEU A 262 20.74 -40.01 24.49
N GLU A 263 21.35 -39.99 25.68
CA GLU A 263 21.03 -40.92 26.78
C GLU A 263 19.57 -40.77 27.29
N GLY A 264 18.86 -39.73 26.84
CA GLY A 264 17.53 -39.36 27.28
C GLY A 264 16.48 -39.29 26.16
N ARG A 265 15.20 -39.27 26.56
CA ARG A 265 14.04 -39.16 25.65
C ARG A 265 13.60 -37.71 25.57
N LEU A 266 13.80 -37.10 24.40
CA LEU A 266 13.20 -35.80 24.07
C LEU A 266 11.80 -36.02 23.50
N GLN A 267 10.84 -35.25 23.98
CA GLN A 267 9.45 -35.26 23.56
C GLN A 267 8.98 -33.83 23.28
N ILE A 268 8.25 -33.63 22.19
CA ILE A 268 7.49 -32.39 21.99
C ILE A 268 6.06 -32.65 22.47
N THR A 269 5.60 -31.87 23.44
CA THR A 269 4.30 -32.07 24.10
C THR A 269 3.22 -31.20 23.48
N ASP A 270 3.55 -29.96 23.16
CA ASP A 270 2.62 -28.97 22.63
C ASP A 270 3.38 -27.84 21.92
N PHE A 271 2.64 -27.09 21.11
CA PHE A 271 3.10 -25.81 20.59
C PHE A 271 1.97 -24.79 20.64
N SER A 272 2.35 -23.53 20.68
CA SER A 272 1.45 -22.39 20.59
C SER A 272 1.97 -21.40 19.57
N VAL A 273 1.04 -20.68 18.94
CA VAL A 273 1.36 -19.61 18.00
C VAL A 273 0.66 -18.33 18.43
N GLU A 274 1.30 -17.20 18.19
CA GLU A 274 0.73 -15.88 18.42
C GLU A 274 1.08 -14.99 17.24
N VAL A 275 0.06 -14.34 16.67
CA VAL A 275 0.23 -13.39 15.58
C VAL A 275 0.16 -11.99 16.17
N GLU A 276 1.20 -11.19 16.01
CA GLU A 276 1.25 -9.81 16.49
C GLU A 276 1.31 -8.82 15.34
N GLN A 277 0.56 -7.71 15.44
CA GLN A 277 0.75 -6.52 14.62
C GLN A 277 1.41 -5.45 15.47
N THR A 278 2.53 -4.92 14.99
CA THR A 278 3.21 -3.76 15.57
C THR A 278 3.09 -2.57 14.63
N GLU A 279 2.43 -1.53 15.12
CA GLU A 279 2.31 -0.25 14.44
C GLU A 279 3.28 0.76 15.05
N LYS A 280 4.09 1.41 14.23
CA LYS A 280 5.09 2.39 14.67
C LYS A 280 4.83 3.74 14.02
N TYR A 281 4.65 4.75 14.87
CA TYR A 281 4.38 6.14 14.55
C TYR A 281 5.62 6.96 14.86
N ARG A 282 6.04 7.84 13.94
CA ARG A 282 7.30 8.59 14.05
C ARG A 282 7.09 10.03 13.63
N ALA A 283 7.64 10.97 14.40
CA ALA A 283 7.65 12.39 14.04
C ALA A 283 8.69 12.71 12.95
N SER A 284 9.79 11.96 12.92
CA SER A 284 10.89 12.13 11.96
C SER A 284 10.93 11.04 10.89
N GLY A 285 11.60 11.35 9.78
CA GLY A 285 11.71 10.51 8.60
C GLY A 285 12.16 9.08 8.93
N SER A 286 11.39 8.10 8.45
CA SER A 286 11.74 6.69 8.56
C SER A 286 12.82 6.28 7.54
N LYS A 287 13.30 5.02 7.57
CA LYS A 287 14.12 4.43 6.49
C LYS A 287 13.50 4.57 5.08
N TYR A 288 12.22 4.92 5.01
CA TYR A 288 11.52 5.21 3.78
C TYR A 288 12.05 6.49 3.11
N THR A 289 12.29 7.54 3.88
CA THR A 289 12.69 8.86 3.36
C THR A 289 14.12 8.86 2.82
N SER A 290 14.97 7.94 3.28
CA SER A 290 16.30 7.71 2.72
C SER A 290 16.29 6.86 1.44
N ARG A 291 15.25 6.04 1.24
CA ARG A 291 15.15 5.11 0.10
C ARG A 291 14.44 5.73 -1.11
N TYR A 292 13.51 6.66 -0.89
CA TYR A 292 12.67 7.20 -1.96
C TYR A 292 12.80 8.72 -2.10
N PRO A 293 12.70 9.25 -3.33
CA PRO A 293 12.97 10.65 -3.60
C PRO A 293 11.83 11.55 -3.12
N LEU A 294 11.99 12.15 -1.94
CA LEU A 294 11.08 13.20 -1.47
C LEU A 294 11.40 14.56 -2.14
N PRO A 295 10.40 15.45 -2.27
CA PRO A 295 10.64 16.86 -2.57
C PRO A 295 11.69 17.45 -1.63
N LYS A 296 12.56 18.30 -2.19
CA LYS A 296 13.62 19.00 -1.44
C LYS A 296 13.02 19.80 -0.28
N ASP A 297 13.79 20.04 0.78
CA ASP A 297 13.34 20.73 2.00
C ASP A 297 12.63 22.08 1.76
N ARG A 298 13.06 22.84 0.75
CA ARG A 298 12.41 24.11 0.35
C ARG A 298 10.95 23.95 -0.13
N HIS A 299 10.62 22.74 -0.59
CA HIS A 299 9.30 22.32 -1.05
C HIS A 299 8.60 21.44 -0.01
N GLN A 300 9.13 21.36 1.21
CA GLN A 300 8.49 20.66 2.32
C GLN A 300 7.85 21.69 3.27
N PRO A 301 6.77 21.33 3.98
CA PRO A 301 6.30 22.13 5.10
C PRO A 301 7.41 22.31 6.16
N PRO A 302 7.52 23.47 6.83
CA PRO A 302 6.65 24.64 6.70
C PRO A 302 7.04 25.59 5.54
N ASN A 303 8.14 25.33 4.83
CA ASN A 303 8.66 26.24 3.79
C ASN A 303 7.68 26.40 2.62
N GLU A 304 7.05 25.31 2.20
CA GLU A 304 5.96 25.31 1.23
C GLU A 304 4.76 24.57 1.83
N PRO A 305 3.66 25.26 2.19
CA PRO A 305 2.51 24.63 2.85
C PRO A 305 1.86 23.59 1.94
N LEU A 306 1.29 22.55 2.54
CA LEU A 306 0.47 21.57 1.81
C LEU A 306 -0.74 22.27 1.17
N ARG A 307 -1.25 21.76 0.04
CA ARG A 307 -2.43 22.32 -0.63
C ARG A 307 -3.72 22.01 0.13
N ASN A 308 -3.75 20.88 0.84
CA ASN A 308 -4.88 20.46 1.67
C ASN A 308 -4.39 20.01 3.06
N PRO A 309 -3.85 20.94 3.87
CA PRO A 309 -3.30 20.60 5.17
C PRO A 309 -4.38 20.12 6.14
N HIS A 310 -4.01 19.29 7.12
CA HIS A 310 -4.88 18.93 8.22
C HIS A 310 -5.34 20.21 8.97
N PRO A 311 -6.61 20.32 9.40
CA PRO A 311 -7.13 21.54 10.06
C PRO A 311 -6.32 21.99 11.27
N ILE A 312 -5.69 21.05 11.97
CA ILE A 312 -4.85 21.30 13.14
C ILE A 312 -3.56 22.04 12.80
N GLN A 313 -3.10 22.01 11.55
CA GLN A 313 -1.86 22.67 11.13
C GLN A 313 -1.87 24.14 11.52
N ALA A 314 -2.98 24.84 11.30
CA ALA A 314 -3.10 26.26 11.63
C ALA A 314 -2.85 26.53 13.12
N LEU A 315 -3.24 25.61 14.01
CA LEU A 315 -3.00 25.75 15.46
C LEU A 315 -1.51 25.55 15.81
N PHE A 316 -0.82 24.67 15.09
CA PHE A 316 0.62 24.47 15.24
C PHE A 316 1.43 25.65 14.67
N ASP A 317 1.04 26.15 13.50
CA ASP A 317 1.67 27.31 12.86
C ASP A 317 1.53 28.58 13.71
N LEU A 318 0.41 28.72 14.44
CA LEU A 318 0.18 29.79 15.41
C LEU A 318 0.86 29.56 16.78
N GLY A 319 1.51 28.42 17.00
CA GLY A 319 2.13 28.06 18.27
C GLY A 319 1.13 27.81 19.41
N LEU A 320 -0.16 27.60 19.09
CA LEU A 320 -1.22 27.31 20.06
C LEU A 320 -1.18 25.85 20.54
N MET A 321 -0.52 24.98 19.77
CA MET A 321 -0.23 23.59 20.16
C MET A 321 1.28 23.39 20.23
N SER A 322 1.77 22.81 21.33
CA SER A 322 3.19 22.50 21.45
C SER A 322 3.56 21.36 20.52
N SER A 323 4.55 21.59 19.65
CA SER A 323 5.29 20.50 19.01
C SER A 323 6.00 19.69 20.10
N ALA A 324 5.94 18.36 20.02
CA ALA A 324 6.71 17.52 20.92
C ALA A 324 8.20 17.86 20.74
N PHE A 325 8.86 18.32 21.80
CA PHE A 325 10.21 18.88 21.76
C PHE A 325 11.31 17.88 21.32
N THR A 326 10.97 16.61 21.13
CA THR A 326 11.93 15.56 20.75
C THR A 326 11.75 15.17 19.28
N PRO A 327 12.64 15.60 18.37
CA PRO A 327 12.59 15.23 16.95
C PRO A 327 12.73 13.71 16.68
N SER A 328 13.12 12.93 17.69
CA SER A 328 13.18 11.46 17.64
C SER A 328 11.98 10.78 18.32
N ALA A 329 10.88 11.51 18.56
CA ALA A 329 9.67 10.93 19.13
C ALA A 329 9.15 9.83 18.21
N ALA A 330 9.16 8.60 18.71
CA ALA A 330 8.47 7.48 18.11
C ALA A 330 7.62 6.81 19.19
N THR A 331 6.41 6.42 18.81
CA THR A 331 5.55 5.60 19.64
C THR A 331 5.16 4.37 18.85
N SER A 332 5.02 3.25 19.53
CA SER A 332 4.54 2.01 18.92
C SER A 332 3.44 1.41 19.77
N ARG A 333 2.52 0.74 19.09
CA ARG A 333 1.57 -0.16 19.74
C ARG A 333 1.70 -1.54 19.11
N THR A 334 1.56 -2.56 19.94
CA THR A 334 1.61 -3.95 19.53
C THR A 334 0.38 -4.63 20.10
N PHE A 335 -0.32 -5.39 19.27
CA PHE A 335 -1.50 -6.15 19.69
C PHE A 335 -1.57 -7.48 18.95
N SER A 336 -2.15 -8.48 19.61
CA SER A 336 -2.39 -9.78 18.99
C SER A 336 -3.43 -9.65 17.88
N LEU A 337 -3.28 -10.39 16.78
CA LEU A 337 -4.27 -10.55 15.73
C LEU A 337 -5.10 -11.82 15.88
N LEU A 338 -4.85 -12.65 16.91
CA LEU A 338 -5.68 -13.82 17.17
C LEU A 338 -7.09 -13.41 17.63
N PRO A 339 -8.13 -14.21 17.34
CA PRO A 339 -9.44 -14.02 17.95
C PRO A 339 -9.34 -14.07 19.50
N PRO A 340 -10.02 -13.19 20.25
CA PRO A 340 -9.85 -13.08 21.71
C PRO A 340 -10.28 -14.35 22.46
N ASP A 341 -11.21 -15.11 21.89
CA ASP A 341 -11.71 -16.37 22.48
C ASP A 341 -10.83 -17.57 22.17
N LEU A 342 -9.80 -17.39 21.34
CA LEU A 342 -8.97 -18.47 20.84
C LEU A 342 -7.58 -18.43 21.47
N VAL A 343 -7.28 -19.45 22.28
CA VAL A 343 -5.90 -19.79 22.62
C VAL A 343 -5.37 -20.70 21.52
N ALA A 344 -4.49 -20.19 20.66
CA ALA A 344 -3.87 -20.97 19.59
C ALA A 344 -2.75 -21.89 20.14
N ALA A 345 -3.09 -22.71 21.13
CA ALA A 345 -2.27 -23.74 21.71
C ALA A 345 -2.77 -25.12 21.28
N TYR A 346 -1.88 -25.91 20.72
CA TYR A 346 -2.17 -27.20 20.13
C TYR A 346 -1.43 -28.28 20.92
N ARG A 347 -2.21 -29.10 21.62
CA ARG A 347 -1.68 -30.27 22.31
C ARG A 347 -1.55 -31.43 21.33
N LEU A 348 -0.39 -32.06 21.31
CA LEU A 348 -0.19 -33.29 20.55
C LEU A 348 -0.92 -34.43 21.27
N THR A 349 -1.76 -35.17 20.56
CA THR A 349 -2.48 -36.32 21.12
C THR A 349 -1.55 -37.53 21.28
N GLY A 350 -1.70 -38.28 22.38
CA GLY A 350 -0.88 -39.47 22.68
C GLY A 350 0.30 -39.15 23.60
N ASP A 351 1.38 -39.93 23.52
CA ASP A 351 2.62 -39.75 24.31
C ASP A 351 3.51 -38.61 23.75
N GLY A 352 2.92 -37.65 23.04
CA GLY A 352 3.63 -36.62 22.28
C GLY A 352 4.43 -37.17 21.10
N LEU A 353 5.20 -36.30 20.46
CA LEU A 353 6.20 -36.70 19.47
C LEU A 353 7.46 -37.12 20.22
N THR A 354 7.57 -38.42 20.51
CA THR A 354 8.73 -38.97 21.21
C THR A 354 9.84 -39.33 20.22
N PHE A 355 11.00 -38.71 20.38
CA PHE A 355 12.23 -39.12 19.71
C PHE A 355 12.83 -40.33 20.44
N ALA A 356 12.14 -41.46 20.47
CA ALA A 356 12.65 -42.70 21.07
C ALA A 356 13.34 -43.60 20.04
N SER A 357 14.41 -44.29 20.47
CA SER A 357 15.24 -45.18 19.64
C SER A 357 14.56 -46.49 19.21
N ASP A 358 13.34 -46.76 19.68
CA ASP A 358 12.68 -48.04 19.44
C ASP A 358 11.90 -48.01 18.12
N SER A 359 12.54 -48.56 17.08
CA SER A 359 12.02 -49.00 15.76
C SER A 359 12.58 -48.23 14.56
N ALA A 360 12.63 -48.93 13.42
CA ALA A 360 13.36 -48.67 12.17
C ALA A 360 12.96 -47.40 11.39
N VAL A 361 12.73 -46.29 12.08
CA VAL A 361 12.44 -44.98 11.49
C VAL A 361 13.74 -44.38 10.98
N ASP A 362 13.71 -43.91 9.73
CA ASP A 362 14.84 -43.28 9.07
C ASP A 362 15.30 -42.05 9.91
N PRO A 363 16.58 -41.97 10.34
CA PRO A 363 17.11 -40.83 11.10
C PRO A 363 17.00 -39.49 10.36
N THR A 364 16.68 -39.52 9.05
CA THR A 364 16.44 -38.32 8.24
C THR A 364 14.98 -37.87 8.20
N SER A 365 14.06 -38.60 8.85
CA SER A 365 12.64 -38.29 8.84
C SER A 365 12.32 -37.01 9.62
N TRP A 366 11.40 -36.22 9.07
CA TRP A 366 10.86 -35.01 9.70
C TRP A 366 9.49 -35.29 10.31
N TYR A 367 9.31 -34.91 11.57
CA TYR A 367 7.99 -34.86 12.17
C TYR A 367 7.32 -33.57 11.73
N THR A 368 6.20 -33.68 11.03
CA THR A 368 5.51 -32.55 10.42
C THR A 368 4.17 -32.32 11.08
N MET A 369 3.91 -31.09 11.49
CA MET A 369 2.67 -30.64 12.08
C MET A 369 2.11 -29.53 11.21
N THR A 370 0.88 -29.68 10.73
CA THR A 370 0.21 -28.68 9.89
C THR A 370 -1.07 -28.21 10.56
N THR A 371 -1.26 -26.90 10.63
CA THR A 371 -2.51 -26.29 11.12
C THR A 371 -2.83 -25.05 10.31
N SER A 372 -4.05 -24.54 10.47
CA SER A 372 -4.45 -23.24 9.97
C SER A 372 -4.43 -22.26 11.14
N VAL A 373 -3.73 -21.14 11.00
CA VAL A 373 -3.61 -20.10 12.04
C VAL A 373 -4.66 -19.02 11.76
N PRO A 374 -5.71 -18.91 12.57
CA PRO A 374 -6.73 -17.90 12.38
C PRO A 374 -6.25 -16.52 12.86
N PHE A 375 -6.81 -15.47 12.28
CA PHE A 375 -6.61 -14.10 12.69
C PHE A 375 -7.89 -13.28 12.45
N VAL A 376 -8.03 -12.16 13.17
CA VAL A 376 -9.21 -11.30 13.07
C VAL A 376 -9.26 -10.62 11.70
N SER A 377 -10.34 -10.85 10.95
CA SER A 377 -10.57 -10.21 9.66
C SER A 377 -10.76 -8.71 9.80
N ALA A 378 -10.33 -7.97 8.77
CA ALA A 378 -10.49 -6.52 8.70
C ALA A 378 -11.95 -6.09 8.89
N GLY A 379 -12.20 -5.18 9.84
CA GLY A 379 -13.53 -4.61 10.09
C GLY A 379 -14.35 -5.34 11.16
N THR A 380 -13.85 -6.43 11.75
CA THR A 380 -14.52 -7.06 12.90
C THR A 380 -14.22 -6.27 14.17
N PRO A 381 -15.22 -5.60 14.79
CA PRO A 381 -14.98 -4.83 16.01
C PRO A 381 -14.59 -5.76 17.16
N ARG A 382 -13.56 -5.39 17.92
CA ARG A 382 -13.17 -6.12 19.14
C ARG A 382 -13.90 -5.59 20.36
N ALA A 383 -14.25 -6.49 21.29
CA ALA A 383 -14.84 -6.10 22.57
C ALA A 383 -13.91 -5.19 23.39
N GLU A 384 -12.60 -5.40 23.29
CA GLU A 384 -11.58 -4.56 23.95
C GLU A 384 -11.63 -3.10 23.47
N ASP A 385 -11.94 -2.88 22.19
CA ASP A 385 -12.04 -1.53 21.63
C ASP A 385 -13.17 -0.73 22.28
N GLU A 386 -14.24 -1.38 22.79
CA GLU A 386 -15.31 -0.67 23.49
C GLU A 386 -14.83 -0.14 24.86
N THR A 387 -13.98 -0.91 25.54
CA THR A 387 -13.43 -0.52 26.85
C THR A 387 -12.41 0.61 26.69
N GLU A 388 -11.50 0.50 25.71
CA GLU A 388 -10.53 1.57 25.43
C GLU A 388 -11.18 2.85 24.90
N LYS A 389 -12.28 2.74 24.13
CA LYS A 389 -13.08 3.89 23.71
C LYS A 389 -13.70 4.61 24.90
N ALA A 390 -14.23 3.87 25.87
CA ALA A 390 -14.80 4.45 27.09
C ALA A 390 -13.75 5.22 27.91
N GLU A 391 -12.50 4.75 27.90
CA GLU A 391 -11.38 5.43 28.57
C GLU A 391 -10.75 6.56 27.73
N GLY A 392 -11.19 6.74 26.48
CA GLY A 392 -10.64 7.75 25.56
C GLY A 392 -9.16 7.52 25.20
N ARG A 393 -8.63 6.30 25.40
CA ARG A 393 -7.20 5.99 25.29
C ARG A 393 -6.71 5.66 23.88
N SER A 394 -7.59 5.21 22.99
CA SER A 394 -7.19 4.82 21.63
C SER A 394 -7.14 6.03 20.69
N TRP A 395 -6.09 6.86 20.80
CA TRP A 395 -5.83 7.95 19.86
C TRP A 395 -5.50 7.45 18.45
N ALA A 396 -5.03 6.20 18.32
CA ALA A 396 -4.60 5.59 17.07
C ALA A 396 -5.72 4.79 16.34
N GLY A 397 -6.96 4.88 16.82
CA GLY A 397 -8.11 4.17 16.25
C GLY A 397 -8.15 2.67 16.60
N ALA A 398 -9.14 1.96 16.08
CA ALA A 398 -9.36 0.54 16.37
C ALA A 398 -8.18 -0.37 15.98
N HIS A 399 -8.04 -1.50 16.66
CA HIS A 399 -7.03 -2.54 16.41
C HIS A 399 -7.38 -3.40 15.19
N ASN A 400 -7.42 -2.77 14.01
CA ASN A 400 -7.68 -3.45 12.75
C ASN A 400 -6.39 -4.04 12.17
N ILE A 401 -6.51 -5.21 11.56
CA ILE A 401 -5.44 -5.75 10.72
C ILE A 401 -5.14 -4.78 9.57
N ARG A 402 -3.86 -4.51 9.33
CA ARG A 402 -3.39 -3.64 8.25
C ARG A 402 -2.39 -4.39 7.39
N PRO A 403 -2.20 -4.01 6.12
CA PRO A 403 -1.10 -4.55 5.33
C PRO A 403 0.26 -4.17 5.94
N THR A 404 1.22 -5.09 5.88
CA THR A 404 2.63 -4.78 6.14
C THR A 404 3.04 -3.65 5.20
N SER A 405 3.46 -2.53 5.78
CA SER A 405 3.69 -1.31 5.00
C SER A 405 4.66 -0.38 5.71
N GLN A 406 5.27 0.49 4.91
CA GLN A 406 6.17 1.53 5.40
C GLN A 406 5.90 2.83 4.66
N SER A 407 5.76 3.90 5.42
CA SER A 407 5.64 5.29 4.97
C SER A 407 6.57 6.19 5.80
N PRO A 408 6.64 7.51 5.53
CA PRO A 408 7.49 8.41 6.32
C PRO A 408 7.16 8.41 7.82
N PHE A 409 5.88 8.46 8.20
CA PHE A 409 5.46 8.61 9.60
C PHE A 409 4.82 7.37 10.21
N PHE A 410 4.46 6.38 9.38
CA PHE A 410 3.75 5.19 9.82
C PHE A 410 4.36 3.93 9.22
N GLY A 411 4.48 2.87 10.03
CA GLY A 411 4.88 1.56 9.54
C GLY A 411 4.18 0.45 10.32
N VAL A 412 3.82 -0.60 9.60
CA VAL A 412 3.17 -1.79 10.13
C VAL A 412 4.07 -2.98 9.90
N LYS A 413 4.32 -3.75 10.95
CA LYS A 413 5.04 -5.03 10.89
C LYS A 413 4.22 -6.11 11.55
N HIS A 414 4.34 -7.32 11.04
CA HIS A 414 3.69 -8.49 11.60
C HIS A 414 4.72 -9.53 12.01
N THR A 415 4.44 -10.22 13.11
CA THR A 415 5.34 -11.22 13.66
C THR A 415 4.53 -12.41 14.13
N LEU A 416 4.96 -13.61 13.72
CA LEU A 416 4.46 -14.87 14.24
C LEU A 416 5.42 -15.34 15.33
N ARG A 417 4.97 -15.33 16.58
CA ARG A 417 5.68 -15.97 17.67
C ARG A 417 5.25 -17.41 17.75
N VAL A 418 6.21 -18.32 17.72
CA VAL A 418 5.97 -19.75 17.90
C VAL A 418 6.65 -20.15 19.19
N ALA A 419 5.92 -20.85 20.04
CA ALA A 419 6.48 -21.42 21.24
C ALA A 419 6.20 -22.92 21.34
N VAL A 420 7.26 -23.69 21.52
CA VAL A 420 7.26 -25.15 21.50
C VAL A 420 7.66 -25.65 22.87
N SER A 421 6.80 -26.47 23.48
CA SER A 421 7.08 -27.08 24.77
C SER A 421 7.74 -28.44 24.56
N CYS A 422 8.89 -28.61 25.18
CA CYS A 422 9.68 -29.83 25.13
C CYS A 422 9.75 -30.45 26.53
N ALA A 423 9.62 -31.78 26.58
CA ALA A 423 9.89 -32.58 27.76
C ALA A 423 11.13 -33.44 27.50
N TYR A 424 12.09 -33.43 28.41
CA TYR A 424 13.32 -34.21 28.30
C TYR A 424 13.50 -35.09 29.53
N GLU A 425 13.55 -36.40 29.31
CA GLU A 425 13.83 -37.38 30.35
C GLU A 425 15.30 -37.80 30.26
N PRO A 426 16.20 -37.28 31.12
CA PRO A 426 17.65 -37.50 30.99
C PRO A 426 18.07 -38.96 31.19
N SER A 427 17.31 -39.71 31.97
CA SER A 427 17.50 -41.15 32.18
C SER A 427 16.15 -41.82 32.43
N ALA A 428 16.01 -43.09 32.03
CA ALA A 428 14.75 -43.81 32.16
C ALA A 428 14.26 -43.85 33.63
N GLY A 429 13.10 -43.25 33.88
CA GLY A 429 12.48 -43.12 35.21
C GLY A 429 12.81 -41.83 35.96
N ALA A 430 13.59 -40.92 35.38
CA ALA A 430 13.79 -39.58 35.93
C ALA A 430 12.56 -38.68 35.70
N GLU A 431 12.39 -37.66 36.55
CA GLU A 431 11.35 -36.65 36.33
C GLU A 431 11.64 -35.88 35.03
N PRO A 432 10.66 -35.71 34.13
CA PRO A 432 10.87 -35.03 32.87
C PRO A 432 11.12 -33.53 33.10
N ILE A 433 12.20 -33.03 32.51
CA ILE A 433 12.52 -31.61 32.46
C ILE A 433 11.66 -30.95 31.39
N LEU A 434 10.90 -29.91 31.76
CA LEU A 434 10.07 -29.14 30.84
C LEU A 434 10.75 -27.83 30.47
N GLU A 435 10.94 -27.58 29.17
CA GLU A 435 11.49 -26.31 28.67
C GLU A 435 10.68 -25.82 27.47
N LYS A 436 10.57 -24.50 27.33
CA LYS A 436 9.80 -23.86 26.28
C LYS A 436 10.73 -23.10 25.34
N LEU A 437 10.80 -23.54 24.09
CA LEU A 437 11.57 -22.90 23.03
C LEU A 437 10.68 -21.85 22.34
N ILE A 438 11.17 -20.62 22.21
CA ILE A 438 10.41 -19.51 21.62
C ILE A 438 11.22 -18.92 20.48
N PHE A 439 10.57 -18.68 19.34
CA PHE A 439 11.17 -17.95 18.23
C PHE A 439 10.12 -17.14 17.49
N SER A 440 10.58 -16.17 16.71
CA SER A 440 9.72 -15.23 15.98
C SER A 440 10.02 -15.24 14.49
N LEU A 441 8.98 -15.19 13.68
CA LEU A 441 9.06 -15.15 12.22
C LEU A 441 8.38 -13.89 11.69
N PRO A 442 8.96 -13.20 10.70
CA PRO A 442 8.27 -12.09 10.06
C PRO A 442 7.08 -12.61 9.24
N LEU A 443 5.95 -11.91 9.31
CA LEU A 443 4.81 -12.14 8.43
C LEU A 443 4.64 -10.96 7.48
N ASP A 444 4.20 -11.23 6.24
CA ASP A 444 3.92 -10.20 5.26
C ASP A 444 2.44 -10.19 4.86
N PHE A 445 1.66 -9.30 5.48
CA PHE A 445 0.26 -9.13 5.15
C PHE A 445 0.10 -8.15 3.97
N VAL A 446 -0.62 -8.56 2.93
CA VAL A 446 -0.83 -7.76 1.72
C VAL A 446 -2.32 -7.64 1.41
N ARG A 447 -2.71 -6.59 0.68
CA ARG A 447 -4.03 -6.57 0.04
C ARG A 447 -3.99 -7.46 -1.19
N THR A 448 -5.03 -8.26 -1.37
CA THR A 448 -5.23 -9.01 -2.61
C THR A 448 -6.20 -8.26 -3.52
N ARG A 449 -5.96 -8.34 -4.82
CA ARG A 449 -6.89 -7.76 -5.79
C ARG A 449 -8.23 -8.49 -5.64
N PRO A 450 -9.36 -7.77 -5.56
CA PRO A 450 -10.67 -8.41 -5.59
C PRO A 450 -10.75 -9.31 -6.82
N ALA A 451 -11.16 -10.57 -6.64
CA ALA A 451 -11.38 -11.46 -7.76
C ALA A 451 -12.37 -10.78 -8.72
N PRO A 452 -12.07 -10.70 -10.03
CA PRO A 452 -13.00 -10.13 -10.98
C PRO A 452 -14.31 -10.91 -10.84
N VAL A 453 -15.37 -10.22 -10.45
CA VAL A 453 -16.69 -10.85 -10.33
C VAL A 453 -16.98 -11.43 -11.71
N PRO A 454 -17.13 -12.75 -11.86
CA PRO A 454 -17.38 -13.33 -13.16
C PRO A 454 -18.65 -12.67 -13.68
N VAL A 455 -18.52 -11.98 -14.82
CA VAL A 455 -19.63 -11.34 -15.53
C VAL A 455 -20.46 -12.48 -16.13
N GLY A 456 -21.14 -13.22 -15.26
CA GLY A 456 -22.06 -14.27 -15.60
C GLY A 456 -23.27 -13.63 -16.26
N GLN A 457 -23.32 -13.73 -17.58
CA GLN A 457 -24.54 -13.73 -18.38
C GLN A 457 -25.69 -12.86 -17.84
N GLN A 458 -25.52 -11.54 -17.85
CA GLN A 458 -26.68 -10.65 -18.01
C GLN A 458 -27.18 -10.80 -19.46
N HIS A 459 -27.73 -11.97 -19.78
CA HIS A 459 -28.59 -12.14 -20.93
C HIS A 459 -30.03 -12.20 -20.45
N GLN A 460 -30.78 -11.23 -20.95
CA GLN A 460 -32.23 -11.23 -21.13
C GLN A 460 -33.08 -11.26 -19.85
N ARG A 461 -33.32 -10.07 -19.28
CA ARG A 461 -34.65 -9.81 -18.72
C ARG A 461 -35.10 -8.37 -18.98
N SER A 462 -36.00 -8.30 -19.96
CA SER A 462 -37.13 -7.37 -20.07
C SER A 462 -36.85 -5.91 -20.42
N GLU A 463 -37.11 -5.63 -21.70
CA GLU A 463 -37.57 -4.34 -22.21
C GLU A 463 -38.70 -3.80 -21.32
N SER A 464 -38.46 -2.70 -20.60
CA SER A 464 -39.44 -1.59 -20.44
C SER A 464 -38.93 -0.56 -19.43
N GLY A 465 -38.88 0.70 -19.84
CA GLY A 465 -38.80 1.86 -18.94
C GLY A 465 -37.52 2.66 -19.06
N ALA A 466 -37.56 3.74 -19.85
CA ALA A 466 -36.49 4.72 -19.99
C ALA A 466 -36.08 5.30 -18.62
N SER A 467 -34.84 5.07 -18.22
CA SER A 467 -34.16 5.84 -17.19
C SER A 467 -32.73 6.04 -17.67
N THR A 468 -32.44 7.27 -18.10
CA THR A 468 -31.11 7.76 -18.45
C THR A 468 -30.28 7.89 -17.18
N THR A 469 -29.85 6.77 -16.62
CA THR A 469 -28.71 6.73 -15.70
C THR A 469 -27.48 6.41 -16.53
N SER A 470 -26.52 7.34 -16.53
CA SER A 470 -25.21 7.21 -17.18
C SER A 470 -24.59 5.86 -16.85
N SER A 471 -24.67 4.93 -17.80
CA SER A 471 -24.00 3.65 -17.73
C SER A 471 -22.51 3.91 -17.60
N GLN A 472 -21.96 3.60 -16.42
CA GLN A 472 -20.52 3.45 -16.23
C GLN A 472 -20.06 2.43 -17.27
N TYR A 473 -19.44 2.91 -18.35
CA TYR A 473 -18.74 2.05 -19.27
C TYR A 473 -17.64 1.38 -18.47
N SER A 474 -17.78 0.09 -18.18
CA SER A 474 -16.69 -0.74 -17.71
C SER A 474 -15.70 -0.83 -18.85
N VAL A 475 -14.77 0.13 -18.92
CA VAL A 475 -13.68 0.10 -19.88
C VAL A 475 -12.90 -1.19 -19.57
N PRO A 476 -12.68 -2.09 -20.54
CA PRO A 476 -11.86 -3.27 -20.30
C PRO A 476 -10.50 -2.80 -19.79
N GLU A 477 -10.19 -3.16 -18.55
CA GLU A 477 -8.98 -2.74 -17.87
C GLU A 477 -7.79 -3.38 -18.61
N LEU A 478 -7.00 -2.53 -19.28
CA LEU A 478 -5.84 -3.00 -20.01
C LEU A 478 -4.82 -3.56 -19.00
N PRO A 479 -4.16 -4.69 -19.29
CA PRO A 479 -3.15 -5.25 -18.40
C PRO A 479 -2.05 -4.22 -18.12
N ALA A 480 -1.59 -4.16 -16.87
CA ALA A 480 -0.57 -3.22 -16.45
C ALA A 480 0.73 -3.44 -17.26
N TYR A 481 1.51 -2.39 -17.50
CA TYR A 481 2.75 -2.48 -18.29
C TYR A 481 3.71 -3.57 -17.74
N SER A 482 3.79 -3.72 -16.42
CA SER A 482 4.59 -4.75 -15.74
C SER A 482 4.12 -6.19 -15.96
N GLN A 483 2.86 -6.39 -16.40
CA GLN A 483 2.34 -7.70 -16.81
C GLN A 483 2.76 -8.05 -18.23
N LEU A 484 2.96 -7.04 -19.08
CA LEU A 484 3.34 -7.22 -20.48
C LEU A 484 4.85 -7.16 -20.72
N PHE A 485 5.62 -6.54 -19.82
CA PHE A 485 7.05 -6.32 -19.97
C PHE A 485 7.83 -6.67 -18.69
N HIS A 486 9.06 -7.15 -18.86
CA HIS A 486 10.07 -7.31 -17.83
C HIS A 486 10.61 -5.93 -17.40
N ALA A 487 11.27 -5.87 -16.24
CA ALA A 487 11.82 -4.61 -15.70
C ALA A 487 12.90 -3.97 -16.60
N ASN A 488 13.55 -4.76 -17.46
CA ASN A 488 14.51 -4.30 -18.45
C ASN A 488 13.85 -3.76 -19.74
N GLY A 489 12.52 -3.79 -19.84
CA GLY A 489 11.75 -3.32 -20.99
C GLY A 489 11.47 -4.39 -22.05
N ASP A 490 11.97 -5.62 -21.88
CA ASP A 490 11.67 -6.71 -22.80
C ASP A 490 10.23 -7.17 -22.63
N ARG A 491 9.54 -7.45 -23.73
CA ARG A 491 8.17 -7.98 -23.66
C ARG A 491 8.20 -9.36 -23.03
N LYS A 492 7.35 -9.60 -22.03
CA LYS A 492 7.02 -10.94 -21.54
C LYS A 492 6.27 -11.65 -22.67
N VAL A 493 7.00 -12.29 -23.57
CA VAL A 493 6.40 -13.10 -24.64
C VAL A 493 5.96 -14.40 -23.99
N ASP A 494 4.65 -14.55 -23.79
CA ASP A 494 4.08 -15.84 -23.45
C ASP A 494 4.08 -16.70 -24.71
N GLU A 495 5.14 -17.50 -24.91
CA GLU A 495 5.25 -18.42 -26.05
C GLU A 495 4.17 -19.52 -26.03
N SER A 496 3.44 -19.68 -24.91
CA SER A 496 2.36 -20.67 -24.78
C SER A 496 1.04 -20.23 -25.40
N VAL A 497 0.84 -18.92 -25.60
CA VAL A 497 -0.30 -18.38 -26.33
C VAL A 497 0.16 -17.98 -27.73
N PRO A 498 -0.09 -18.79 -28.77
CA PRO A 498 0.29 -18.42 -30.13
C PRO A 498 -0.38 -17.10 -30.47
N LEU A 499 0.44 -16.06 -30.68
CA LEU A 499 -0.02 -14.77 -31.16
C LEU A 499 -0.88 -15.02 -32.42
N PRO A 500 -2.04 -14.35 -32.57
CA PRO A 500 -2.80 -14.44 -33.80
C PRO A 500 -1.86 -14.13 -34.97
N VAL A 501 -1.59 -15.15 -35.78
CA VAL A 501 -0.75 -15.00 -36.97
C VAL A 501 -1.53 -14.11 -37.91
N TYR A 502 -1.27 -12.80 -37.85
CA TYR A 502 -1.69 -11.89 -38.89
C TYR A 502 -1.05 -12.41 -40.17
N THR A 503 -1.85 -13.03 -41.03
CA THR A 503 -1.42 -13.45 -42.35
C THR A 503 -1.38 -12.17 -43.19
N PRO A 504 -0.20 -11.62 -43.53
CA PRO A 504 -0.15 -10.48 -44.42
C PRO A 504 -0.74 -10.90 -45.77
N ALA A 505 -1.70 -10.14 -46.27
CA ALA A 505 -2.12 -10.27 -47.66
C ALA A 505 -0.88 -10.06 -48.54
N GLY A 506 -0.58 -11.06 -49.36
CA GLY A 506 0.75 -11.32 -49.90
C GLY A 506 1.47 -10.10 -50.49
N SER A 507 2.72 -9.94 -50.08
CA SER A 507 3.73 -9.19 -50.83
C SER A 507 5.02 -10.00 -50.82
N SER A 508 5.22 -10.70 -51.92
CA SER A 508 6.50 -11.23 -52.36
C SER A 508 7.50 -10.08 -52.53
N SER A 509 8.60 -10.08 -51.78
CA SER A 509 9.95 -9.71 -52.25
C SER A 509 10.96 -9.95 -51.15
N SER A 510 11.99 -10.73 -51.47
CA SER A 510 13.25 -10.85 -50.74
C SER A 510 13.97 -9.50 -50.65
N LEU A 511 14.70 -9.25 -49.56
CA LEU A 511 16.13 -8.90 -49.64
C LEU A 511 16.78 -9.08 -48.27
N THR A 512 17.86 -9.84 -48.31
CA THR A 512 18.91 -10.05 -47.31
C THR A 512 19.63 -8.76 -46.96
N LEU A 513 20.04 -8.60 -45.70
CA LEU A 513 21.31 -7.97 -45.33
C LEU A 513 21.72 -8.30 -43.90
N GLU A 514 23.04 -8.32 -43.72
CA GLU A 514 23.83 -8.99 -42.69
C GLU A 514 23.91 -8.28 -41.34
N ALA A 515 24.49 -9.03 -40.40
CA ALA A 515 24.74 -8.76 -39.00
C ALA A 515 25.64 -7.54 -38.71
N GLU A 516 25.46 -6.95 -37.52
CA GLU A 516 26.61 -6.58 -36.69
C GLU A 516 26.28 -6.58 -35.20
N GLN A 517 27.26 -7.03 -34.44
CA GLN A 517 27.24 -7.50 -33.06
C GLN A 517 28.07 -6.51 -32.24
N ALA A 518 27.56 -5.97 -31.13
CA ALA A 518 28.39 -5.20 -30.19
C ALA A 518 27.93 -5.39 -28.75
N ALA A 519 28.72 -6.18 -28.03
CA ALA A 519 28.70 -6.36 -26.60
C ALA A 519 29.14 -5.08 -25.85
N ARG A 520 28.62 -4.86 -24.64
CA ARG A 520 29.34 -4.18 -23.55
C ARG A 520 28.73 -4.48 -22.18
N ASP A 521 29.62 -4.95 -21.30
CA ASP A 521 29.42 -5.26 -19.88
C ASP A 521 28.99 -4.04 -19.02
N PRO A 522 28.20 -4.24 -17.95
CA PRO A 522 28.10 -3.31 -16.85
C PRO A 522 29.09 -3.64 -15.72
N LYS A 523 29.83 -2.62 -15.26
CA LYS A 523 30.68 -2.67 -14.07
C LYS A 523 29.83 -2.63 -12.79
N ASN A 524 30.15 -3.56 -11.89
CA ASN A 524 29.72 -3.61 -10.49
C ASN A 524 30.01 -2.31 -9.73
N ALA A 525 29.01 -1.83 -8.98
CA ALA A 525 29.20 -0.97 -7.82
C ALA A 525 28.63 -1.73 -6.61
N SER A 526 29.51 -2.21 -5.74
CA SER A 526 29.18 -2.77 -4.44
C SER A 526 28.79 -1.64 -3.48
N PHE A 527 27.63 -1.77 -2.86
CA PHE A 527 27.19 -0.93 -1.75
C PHE A 527 27.33 -1.76 -0.48
N ASP A 528 28.22 -1.34 0.42
CA ASP A 528 28.36 -1.89 1.76
C ASP A 528 27.18 -1.42 2.62
N ASP A 529 26.36 -2.36 3.08
CA ASP A 529 25.26 -2.12 4.02
C ASP A 529 25.61 -2.90 5.31
N ALA A 530 26.15 -2.17 6.29
CA ALA A 530 26.42 -2.66 7.63
C ALA A 530 25.89 -1.63 8.63
N ASP A 531 24.69 -1.87 9.14
CA ASP A 531 24.28 -1.56 10.52
C ASP A 531 22.91 -2.18 10.80
N LEU A 532 22.96 -3.40 11.31
CA LEU A 532 21.83 -4.13 11.90
C LEU A 532 22.36 -4.82 13.16
N ALA A 533 22.03 -4.25 14.31
CA ALA A 533 22.10 -4.92 15.60
C ALA A 533 20.68 -5.07 16.17
N ASP A 534 20.44 -6.28 16.63
CA ASP A 534 19.42 -6.79 17.56
C ASP A 534 17.95 -6.77 17.13
N LEU A 535 17.58 -7.88 16.49
CA LEU A 535 16.52 -8.80 16.93
C LEU A 535 16.74 -10.12 16.18
N ASP A 536 16.85 -11.23 16.91
CA ASP A 536 17.02 -12.59 16.39
C ASP A 536 15.94 -12.91 15.33
N ALA A 537 16.33 -12.77 14.06
CA ALA A 537 15.46 -13.03 12.93
C ALA A 537 15.87 -14.35 12.28
N ALA A 538 14.93 -15.29 12.22
CA ALA A 538 15.11 -16.52 11.45
C ALA A 538 15.44 -16.18 9.97
N THR A 539 16.43 -16.86 9.42
CA THR A 539 16.87 -16.63 8.04
C THR A 539 16.03 -17.47 7.08
N PRO A 540 15.53 -16.89 5.97
CA PRO A 540 14.82 -17.65 4.96
C PRO A 540 15.78 -18.62 4.26
N VAL A 541 15.36 -19.87 4.07
CA VAL A 541 16.14 -20.89 3.34
C VAL A 541 15.60 -20.98 1.92
N PRO A 542 16.45 -20.96 0.87
CA PRO A 542 15.99 -21.14 -0.51
C PRO A 542 15.31 -22.50 -0.66
N SER A 543 14.12 -22.51 -1.26
CA SER A 543 13.46 -23.75 -1.68
C SER A 543 14.29 -24.40 -2.78
N SER A 544 14.89 -25.56 -2.48
CA SER A 544 15.63 -26.40 -3.43
C SER A 544 14.72 -27.16 -4.38
#